data_AF-A0A1B1N4I6-F1
#
_entry.id   AF-A0A1B1N4I6-F1
#
_cell.length_a   1.000
_cell.length_b   1.000
_cell.length_c   1.000
_cell.angle_alpha   90.00
_cell.angle_beta   90.00
_cell.angle_gamma   90.00
#
_symmetry.space_group_name_H-M   'P 1'
#
loop_
_entity.id
_entity.type
_entity.pdbx_description
1 polymer ?
#
loop_
_entity_poly.entity_id
_entity_poly.type
_entity_poly.pdbx_seq_one_letter_code
_entity_poly.pdbx_strand_id
1 'polypeptide(L)' 'MRDRNIIGNRIKYFRRLRNLTQEELAAKLNVMGLNIDRPMVSRIESRSREITDIEILAFSKVLNISVDELFK' A
#
# COMPACT_ATOMS: atom_id res chain seq x y z
N MET A 1 5.97 10.92 -17.28
CA MET A 1 6.54 10.85 -15.91
C MET A 1 6.84 9.40 -15.61
N ARG A 2 7.99 9.10 -15.00
CA ARG A 2 8.40 7.73 -14.64
C ARG A 2 7.65 7.32 -13.36
N ASP A 3 7.10 6.12 -13.34
CA ASP A 3 6.50 5.54 -12.13
C ASP A 3 7.52 5.58 -10.98
N ARG A 4 7.10 6.03 -9.78
CA ARG A 4 7.97 6.13 -8.58
C ARG A 4 8.01 4.86 -7.74
N ASN A 5 7.10 3.92 -7.99
CA ASN A 5 7.14 2.58 -7.43
C ASN A 5 6.55 1.57 -8.42
N ILE A 6 6.90 0.29 -8.28
CA ILE A 6 6.43 -0.79 -9.17
C ILE A 6 5.21 -1.54 -8.62
N ILE A 7 4.98 -1.50 -7.31
CA ILE A 7 3.99 -2.35 -6.60
C ILE A 7 2.62 -1.68 -6.39
N GLY A 8 2.43 -0.41 -6.75
CA GLY A 8 1.21 0.35 -6.46
C GLY A 8 -0.08 -0.30 -6.98
N ASN A 9 -0.01 -0.87 -8.20
CA ASN A 9 -1.14 -1.60 -8.79
C ASN A 9 -1.48 -2.87 -8.00
N ARG A 10 -0.48 -3.57 -7.46
CA ARG A 10 -0.65 -4.77 -6.63
C ARG A 10 -1.26 -4.45 -5.28
N ILE A 11 -0.79 -3.38 -4.63
CA ILE A 11 -1.39 -2.86 -3.40
C ILE A 11 -2.88 -2.57 -3.62
N LYS A 12 -3.23 -1.86 -4.70
CA LYS A 12 -4.62 -1.55 -5.06
C LYS A 12 -5.45 -2.80 -5.31
N TYR A 13 -4.89 -3.80 -5.99
CA TYR A 13 -5.55 -5.08 -6.25
C TYR A 13 -5.90 -5.80 -4.95
N PHE A 14 -4.94 -6.02 -4.07
CA PHE A 14 -5.18 -6.71 -2.79
C PHE A 14 -6.07 -5.91 -1.84
N ARG A 15 -5.95 -4.58 -1.82
CA ARG A 15 -6.86 -3.72 -1.04
C ARG A 15 -8.31 -3.95 -1.47
N ARG A 16 -8.58 -3.96 -2.77
CA ARG A 16 -9.92 -4.23 -3.32
C ARG A 16 -10.37 -5.65 -3.06
N LEU A 17 -9.48 -6.64 -3.17
CA LEU A 17 -9.78 -8.03 -2.83
C LEU A 17 -10.21 -8.20 -1.36
N ARG A 18 -9.70 -7.36 -0.47
CA ARG A 18 -10.08 -7.30 0.95
C ARG A 18 -11.25 -6.35 1.24
N ASN A 19 -11.91 -5.80 0.21
CA ASN A 19 -13.01 -4.84 0.32
C ASN A 19 -12.68 -3.59 1.17
N LEU A 20 -11.43 -3.15 1.15
CA LEU A 20 -11.00 -1.96 1.90
C LEU A 20 -11.07 -0.71 1.01
N THR A 21 -11.56 0.39 1.56
CA THR A 21 -11.35 1.74 1.03
C THR A 21 -9.88 2.17 1.26
N GLN A 22 -9.45 3.22 0.55
CA GLN A 22 -8.11 3.79 0.80
C GLN A 22 -7.99 4.38 2.22
N GLU A 23 -9.10 4.88 2.77
CA GLU A 23 -9.18 5.42 4.14
C GLU A 23 -8.99 4.31 5.17
N GLU A 24 -9.69 3.19 5.00
CA GLU A 24 -9.56 2.03 5.89
C GLU A 24 -8.16 1.40 5.81
N LEU A 25 -7.55 1.35 4.62
CA LEU A 25 -6.17 0.89 4.48
C LEU A 25 -5.21 1.83 5.22
N ALA A 26 -5.35 3.15 5.05
CA ALA A 26 -4.56 4.13 5.78
C ALA A 26 -4.74 3.96 7.29
N ALA A 27 -5.98 3.86 7.79
CA ALA A 27 -6.26 3.65 9.22
C ALA A 27 -5.58 2.39 9.77
N LYS A 28 -5.64 1.26 9.05
CA LYS A 28 -4.96 0.01 9.46
C LYS A 28 -3.43 0.16 9.49
N LEU A 29 -2.85 0.86 8.52
CA LEU A 29 -1.41 1.15 8.49
C LEU A 29 -0.99 2.07 9.64
N ASN A 30 -1.84 3.04 10.02
CA ASN A 30 -1.59 3.90 11.19
C ASN A 30 -1.60 3.10 12.50
N VAL A 31 -2.50 2.13 12.65
CA VAL A 31 -2.51 1.22 13.82
C VAL A 31 -1.21 0.42 13.92
N MET A 32 -0.52 0.17 12.79
CA MET A 32 0.82 -0.44 12.78
C MET A 32 1.97 0.54 13.06
N GLY A 33 1.68 1.81 13.37
CA GLY A 33 2.67 2.84 13.66
C GLY A 33 3.21 3.57 12.43
N LEU A 34 2.64 3.38 11.24
CA LEU A 34 2.96 4.24 10.10
C LEU A 34 2.25 5.58 10.20
N ASN A 35 2.86 6.66 9.75
CA ASN A 35 2.19 7.95 9.58
C ASN A 35 1.78 8.11 8.12
N ILE A 36 0.58 7.63 7.77
CA ILE A 36 0.09 7.61 6.38
C ILE A 36 -1.38 8.01 6.29
N ASP A 37 -1.73 8.88 5.35
CA ASP A 37 -3.11 9.28 5.10
C ASP A 37 -3.67 8.68 3.80
N ARG A 38 -4.97 8.86 3.56
CA ARG A 38 -5.63 8.39 2.33
C ARG A 38 -5.02 8.99 1.05
N PRO A 39 -4.68 10.30 0.95
CA PRO A 39 -3.91 10.83 -0.17
C PRO A 39 -2.59 10.11 -0.45
N MET A 40 -1.81 9.78 0.58
CA MET A 40 -0.57 9.02 0.45
C MET A 40 -0.82 7.61 -0.10
N VAL A 41 -1.82 6.90 0.42
CA VAL A 41 -2.24 5.59 -0.14
C VAL A 41 -2.61 5.73 -1.62
N SER A 42 -3.39 6.74 -1.99
CA SER A 42 -3.77 7.00 -3.38
C SER A 42 -2.54 7.25 -4.28
N ARG A 43 -1.55 8.00 -3.77
CA ARG A 43 -0.30 8.26 -4.51
C ARG A 43 0.58 7.03 -4.66
N ILE A 44 0.63 6.17 -3.64
CA ILE A 44 1.30 4.87 -3.72
C ILE A 44 0.63 3.99 -4.79
N GLU A 45 -0.70 3.87 -4.75
CA GLU A 45 -1.48 3.06 -5.69
C GLU A 45 -1.38 3.55 -7.14
N SER A 46 -1.29 4.86 -7.35
CA SER A 46 -1.10 5.49 -8.65
C SER A 46 0.37 5.59 -9.09
N ARG A 47 1.29 5.03 -8.31
CA ARG A 47 2.74 5.05 -8.57
C ARG A 47 3.35 6.47 -8.65
N SER A 48 2.69 7.46 -8.05
CA SER A 48 3.14 8.87 -8.01
C SER A 48 3.95 9.22 -6.75
N ARG A 49 4.29 8.22 -5.94
CA ARG A 49 5.18 8.30 -4.76
C ARG A 49 6.01 7.02 -4.68
N GLU A 50 7.24 7.11 -4.17
CA GLU A 50 7.99 5.92 -3.76
C GLU A 50 7.35 5.24 -2.54
N ILE A 51 7.84 4.05 -2.21
CA ILE A 51 7.45 3.31 -1.02
C ILE A 51 8.71 2.74 -0.38
N THR A 52 8.83 2.85 0.94
CA THR A 52 10.00 2.33 1.68
C THR A 52 9.83 0.84 1.98
N ASP A 53 10.91 0.17 2.35
CA ASP A 53 10.91 -1.21 2.82
C ASP A 53 10.05 -1.41 4.09
N ILE A 54 10.09 -0.46 5.03
CA ILE A 54 9.23 -0.42 6.22
C ILE A 54 7.75 -0.38 5.81
N GLU A 55 7.40 0.48 4.85
CA GLU A 55 6.05 0.56 4.34
C GLU A 55 5.66 -0.75 3.64
N ILE A 56 6.50 -1.29 2.76
CA ILE A 56 6.25 -2.56 2.06
C ILE A 56 5.89 -3.67 3.05
N LEU A 57 6.66 -3.81 4.14
CA LEU A 57 6.41 -4.81 5.17
C LEU A 57 5.08 -4.58 5.90
N ALA A 58 4.71 -3.33 6.17
CA ALA A 58 3.43 -3.01 6.78
C ALA A 58 2.26 -3.30 5.84
N PHE A 59 2.37 -2.94 4.55
CA PHE A 59 1.35 -3.24 3.54
C PHE A 59 1.14 -4.75 3.41
N SER A 60 2.21 -5.56 3.38
CA SER A 60 2.05 -7.02 3.29
C SER A 60 1.31 -7.59 4.49
N LYS A 61 1.61 -7.09 5.70
CA LYS A 61 0.92 -7.49 6.94
C LYS A 61 -0.56 -7.07 6.95
N VAL A 62 -0.87 -5.81 6.62
CA VAL A 62 -2.25 -5.30 6.60
C VAL A 62 -3.11 -5.99 5.54
N LEU A 63 -2.54 -6.26 4.36
CA LEU A 63 -3.23 -6.93 3.26
C LEU A 63 -3.29 -8.46 3.43
N ASN A 64 -2.60 -8.98 4.46
CA ASN A 64 -2.47 -10.40 4.79
C ASN A 64 -2.01 -11.23 3.59
N ILE A 65 -0.83 -10.86 3.08
CA ILE A 65 -0.10 -11.50 1.97
C ILE A 65 1.41 -11.52 2.27
N SER A 66 2.16 -12.32 1.54
CA SER A 66 3.62 -12.26 1.53
C SER A 66 4.13 -10.98 0.85
N VAL A 67 5.35 -10.55 1.19
CA VAL A 67 5.99 -9.41 0.51
C VAL A 67 6.17 -9.70 -0.99
N ASP A 68 6.53 -10.94 -1.34
CA ASP A 68 6.74 -11.38 -2.72
C ASP A 68 5.49 -11.21 -3.60
N GLU A 69 4.28 -11.40 -3.03
CA GLU A 69 3.03 -11.16 -3.75
C GLU A 69 2.83 -9.71 -4.21
N LEU A 70 3.48 -8.73 -3.56
CA LEU A 70 3.46 -7.34 -3.99
C LEU A 70 4.28 -7.09 -5.26
N PHE A 71 5.28 -7.94 -5.54
CA PHE A 71 6.25 -7.79 -6.63
C PHE A 71 5.98 -8.67 -7.85
N LYS A 72 5.09 -9.65 -7.71
CA LYS A 72 4.59 -10.45 -8.84
C LYS A 72 3.71 -9.61 -9.79
#